data_AF-A0A4Y2C362-F1
#
_entry.id   AF-A0A4Y2C362-F1
#
_cell.length_a   1.000
_cell.length_b   1.000
_cell.length_c   1.000
_cell.angle_alpha   90.00
_cell.angle_beta   90.00
_cell.angle_gamma   90.00
#
_symmetry.space_group_name_H-M   'P 1'
#
loop_
_entity.id
_entity.type
_entity.pdbx_description
1 polymer ?
#
loop_
_entity_poly.entity_id
_entity_poly.type
_entity_poly.pdbx_seq_one_letter_code
_entity_poly.pdbx_strand_id
1 'polypeptide(L)'
;MKGMIDEVKGGVQKKIEEVEGKVQMRMEEVEHKVQGKIGDIERRLSELEDRPLGSSANLEFMYSRPTAKPLTFNGLTSWTVFKTRFNVVSSTNGWTDFVKASQLVASLRGSAAEVLQGIPADKLTDLTAIEKALESRFGDSNLTQFYGTELKTEARRKPSRIGCRCGTTNEPGLRPVPSGCSGKFISPVLCRRHQR
;
A
#
# COMPACT_ATOMS: atom_id res chain seq x y z
N MET A 1 40.56 -48.02 59.85
CA MET A 1 39.44 -47.44 59.08
C MET A 1 39.19 -45.97 59.44
N LYS A 2 39.07 -45.59 60.72
CA LYS A 2 38.78 -44.21 61.14
C LYS A 2 39.82 -43.16 60.67
N GLY A 3 41.11 -43.43 60.81
CA GLY A 3 42.17 -42.49 60.36
C GLY A 3 42.23 -42.25 58.85
N MET A 4 41.85 -43.23 58.02
CA MET A 4 41.79 -43.06 56.56
C MET A 4 40.64 -42.12 56.15
N ILE A 5 39.54 -42.12 56.90
CA ILE A 5 38.40 -41.23 56.65
C ILE A 5 38.78 -39.78 56.98
N ASP A 6 39.51 -39.57 58.08
CA ASP A 6 39.97 -38.23 58.49
C ASP A 6 40.99 -37.63 57.51
N GLU A 7 41.90 -38.45 56.96
CA GLU A 7 42.86 -38.04 55.93
C GLU A 7 42.16 -37.66 54.61
N VAL A 8 41.22 -38.49 54.15
CA VAL A 8 40.41 -38.20 52.95
C VAL A 8 39.60 -36.93 53.15
N LYS A 9 38.99 -36.73 54.33
CA LYS A 9 38.20 -35.53 54.65
C LYS A 9 39.07 -34.27 54.63
N GLY A 10 40.26 -34.30 55.22
CA GLY A 10 41.21 -33.18 55.17
C GLY A 10 41.69 -32.86 53.76
N GLY A 11 41.95 -33.89 52.95
CA GLY A 11 42.33 -33.73 51.53
C GLY A 11 41.22 -33.13 50.67
N VAL A 12 39.96 -33.50 50.91
CA VAL A 12 38.80 -32.92 50.23
C VAL A 12 38.60 -31.46 50.64
N GLN A 13 38.71 -31.14 51.93
CA GLN A 13 38.54 -29.78 52.43
C GLN A 13 39.59 -28.82 51.84
N LYS A 14 40.86 -29.23 51.78
CA LYS A 14 41.93 -28.44 51.15
C LYS A 14 41.68 -28.18 49.66
N LYS A 15 41.13 -29.16 48.93
CA LYS A 15 40.78 -28.99 47.50
C LYS A 15 39.61 -28.03 47.29
N ILE A 16 38.65 -28.01 48.22
CA ILE A 16 37.53 -27.06 48.18
C ILE A 16 38.06 -25.64 48.35
N GLU A 17 38.88 -25.39 49.37
CA GLU A 17 39.49 -24.07 49.61
C GLU A 17 40.34 -23.60 48.41
N GLU A 18 41.10 -24.51 47.78
CA GLU A 18 41.89 -24.19 46.58
C GLU A 18 41.00 -23.82 45.37
N VAL A 19 39.89 -24.55 45.18
CA VAL A 19 38.94 -24.27 44.08
C VAL A 19 38.20 -22.96 44.33
N GLU A 20 37.75 -22.70 45.56
CA GLU A 20 37.10 -21.44 45.95
C GLU A 20 37.99 -20.24 45.66
N GLY A 21 39.28 -20.30 46.05
CA GLY A 21 40.23 -19.24 45.74
C GLY A 21 40.43 -19.02 44.23
N LYS A 22 40.48 -20.09 43.43
CA LYS A 22 40.58 -19.99 41.96
C LYS A 22 39.34 -19.38 41.33
N VAL A 23 38.16 -19.69 41.86
CA VAL A 23 36.88 -19.15 41.37
C VAL A 23 36.80 -17.67 41.68
N GLN A 24 37.16 -17.26 42.90
CA GLN A 24 37.15 -15.86 43.31
C GLN A 24 38.05 -14.99 42.42
N MET A 25 39.30 -15.43 42.19
CA MET A 25 40.24 -14.74 41.32
C MET A 25 39.72 -14.59 39.87
N ARG A 26 39.09 -15.64 39.31
CA ARG A 26 38.51 -15.58 37.96
C ARG A 26 37.31 -14.64 37.89
N MET A 27 36.53 -14.53 38.96
CA MET A 27 35.38 -13.64 39.03
C MET A 27 35.84 -12.18 39.02
N GLU A 28 36.84 -11.84 39.82
CA GLU A 28 37.47 -10.51 39.85
C GLU A 28 38.07 -10.13 38.48
N GLU A 29 38.75 -11.07 37.79
CA GLU A 29 39.30 -10.84 36.45
C GLU A 29 38.20 -10.54 35.42
N VAL A 30 37.11 -11.31 35.44
CA VAL A 30 35.97 -11.11 34.53
C VAL A 30 35.29 -9.77 34.80
N GLU A 31 35.12 -9.40 36.08
CA GLU A 31 34.52 -8.13 36.47
C GLU A 31 35.31 -6.94 35.91
N HIS A 32 36.63 -6.92 36.11
CA HIS A 32 37.49 -5.88 35.55
C HIS A 32 37.42 -5.82 34.01
N LYS A 33 37.37 -6.98 33.34
CA LYS A 33 37.27 -7.04 31.87
C LYS A 33 35.94 -6.52 31.35
N VAL A 34 34.85 -6.76 32.05
CA VAL A 34 33.52 -6.25 31.70
C VAL A 34 33.47 -4.75 31.93
N GLN A 35 33.94 -4.27 33.09
CA GLN A 35 34.00 -2.83 33.39
C GLN A 35 34.81 -2.06 32.32
N GLY A 36 35.97 -2.58 31.90
CA GLY A 36 36.77 -1.96 30.84
C GLY A 36 36.03 -1.89 29.49
N LYS A 37 35.35 -2.97 29.10
CA LYS A 37 34.57 -2.99 27.85
C LYS A 37 33.38 -2.04 27.87
N ILE A 38 32.74 -1.85 29.03
CA ILE A 38 31.65 -0.88 29.19
C ILE A 38 32.18 0.53 28.95
N GLY A 39 33.30 0.90 29.59
CA GLY A 39 33.92 2.21 29.38
C GLY A 39 34.34 2.47 27.93
N ASP A 40 34.85 1.45 27.23
CA ASP A 40 35.18 1.57 25.80
C ASP A 40 33.93 1.79 24.93
N ILE A 41 32.81 1.14 25.27
CA ILE A 41 31.54 1.32 24.55
C ILE A 41 30.97 2.72 24.82
N GLU A 42 30.97 3.17 26.07
CA GLU A 42 30.51 4.51 26.45
C GLU A 42 31.32 5.59 25.71
N ARG A 43 32.66 5.47 25.67
CA ARG A 43 33.52 6.38 24.91
C ARG A 43 33.20 6.40 23.41
N ARG A 44 33.03 5.22 22.80
CA ARG A 44 32.66 5.10 21.39
C ARG A 44 31.27 5.68 21.10
N LEU A 45 30.35 5.62 22.07
CA LEU A 45 29.03 6.24 21.96
C LEU A 45 29.14 7.76 21.97
N SER A 46 29.94 8.34 22.87
CA SER A 46 30.17 9.78 22.93
C SER A 46 30.85 10.32 21.65
N GLU A 47 31.84 9.61 21.11
CA GLU A 47 32.49 9.97 19.83
C GLU A 47 31.50 9.96 18.64
N LEU A 48 30.45 9.15 18.70
CA LEU A 48 29.41 9.10 17.67
C LEU A 48 28.34 10.18 17.85
N GLU A 49 28.04 10.58 19.08
CA GLU A 49 27.07 11.65 19.40
C GLU A 49 27.63 13.06 19.11
N ASP A 50 28.93 13.27 19.30
CA ASP A 50 29.58 14.57 19.10
C ASP A 50 29.83 14.93 17.62
N ARG A 51 29.53 14.03 16.67
CA ARG A 51 29.55 14.35 15.24
C ARG A 51 28.30 15.16 14.90
N PRO A 52 28.39 16.47 14.60
CA PRO A 52 27.25 17.22 14.13
C PRO A 52 26.82 16.56 12.82
N LEU A 53 25.55 16.14 12.72
CA LEU A 53 24.94 15.68 11.49
C LEU A 53 25.19 16.75 10.42
N GLY A 54 26.19 16.47 9.58
CA GLY A 54 26.68 17.42 8.60
C GLY A 54 25.53 17.92 7.73
N SER A 55 25.30 19.23 7.76
CA SER A 55 24.44 19.98 6.86
C SER A 55 22.95 19.63 6.88
N SER A 56 22.19 20.37 7.69
CA SER A 56 20.74 20.53 7.61
C SER A 56 20.21 20.96 6.23
N ALA A 57 21.08 21.33 5.28
CA ALA A 57 20.70 21.67 3.90
C ALA A 57 20.54 20.45 2.97
N ASN A 58 21.00 19.24 3.38
CA ASN A 58 20.82 18.00 2.59
C ASN A 58 19.88 16.98 3.25
N LEU A 59 19.51 17.18 4.52
CA LEU A 59 18.59 16.28 5.23
C LEU A 59 17.16 16.37 4.68
N GLU A 60 16.77 17.55 4.20
CA GLU A 60 15.47 17.76 3.57
C GLU A 60 15.33 16.99 2.25
N PHE A 61 16.43 16.63 1.58
CA PHE A 61 16.40 15.89 0.31
C PHE A 61 16.51 14.36 0.49
N MET A 62 17.22 13.86 1.51
CA MET A 62 17.31 12.41 1.79
C MET A 62 16.21 11.87 2.71
N TYR A 63 15.62 12.73 3.57
CA TYR A 63 14.57 12.35 4.54
C TYR A 63 13.21 12.99 4.26
N SER A 64 13.08 13.75 3.17
CA SER A 64 11.79 13.79 2.49
C SER A 64 11.55 12.42 1.89
N ARG A 65 11.14 11.45 2.72
CA ARG A 65 10.38 10.29 2.26
C ARG A 65 9.25 10.94 1.47
N PRO A 66 9.20 10.82 0.13
CA PRO A 66 8.06 11.31 -0.58
C PRO A 66 6.91 10.47 -0.03
N THR A 67 6.07 11.08 0.79
CA THR A 67 4.70 10.60 1.01
C THR A 67 4.00 10.86 -0.30
N ALA A 68 4.42 10.10 -1.33
CA ALA A 68 3.69 9.95 -2.56
C ALA A 68 2.27 9.65 -2.11
N LYS A 69 1.33 10.48 -2.59
CA LYS A 69 -0.09 10.33 -2.28
C LYS A 69 -0.43 8.84 -2.41
N PRO A 70 -1.18 8.26 -1.45
CA PRO A 70 -1.51 6.84 -1.49
C PRO A 70 -2.01 6.49 -2.88
N LEU A 71 -1.29 5.62 -3.58
CA LEU A 71 -1.75 5.14 -4.88
C LEU A 71 -3.16 4.60 -4.66
N THR A 72 -4.08 4.97 -5.53
CA THR A 72 -5.47 4.52 -5.45
C THR A 72 -5.80 3.81 -6.75
N PHE A 73 -6.30 2.59 -6.65
CA PHE A 73 -6.76 1.81 -7.79
C PHE A 73 -8.24 1.51 -7.62
N ASN A 74 -9.06 2.06 -8.51
CA ASN A 74 -10.52 1.87 -8.53
C ASN A 74 -11.01 1.04 -9.72
N GLY A 75 -10.09 0.56 -10.57
CA GLY A 75 -10.38 -0.17 -11.80
C GLY A 75 -10.66 0.70 -13.03
N LEU A 76 -10.60 2.04 -12.93
CA LEU A 76 -10.83 2.94 -14.08
C LEU A 76 -9.60 3.09 -14.98
N THR A 77 -8.40 3.04 -14.39
CA THR A 77 -7.14 3.01 -15.14
C THR A 77 -6.76 1.57 -15.45
N SER A 78 -6.07 1.31 -16.57
CA SER A 78 -5.51 -0.03 -16.85
C SER A 78 -4.67 -0.53 -15.68
N TRP A 79 -4.85 -1.80 -15.33
CA TRP A 79 -4.09 -2.48 -14.28
C TRP A 79 -2.58 -2.43 -14.54
N THR A 80 -2.14 -2.60 -15.80
CA THR A 80 -0.74 -2.54 -16.21
C THR A 80 -0.10 -1.19 -15.89
N VAL A 81 -0.84 -0.09 -16.16
CA VAL A 81 -0.38 1.28 -15.86
C VAL A 81 -0.25 1.49 -14.36
N PHE A 82 -1.24 1.03 -13.58
CA PHE A 82 -1.19 1.11 -12.12
C PHE A 82 -0.01 0.30 -11.55
N LYS A 83 0.13 -0.96 -11.97
CA LYS A 83 1.19 -1.89 -11.54
C LYS A 83 2.57 -1.31 -11.82
N THR A 84 2.77 -0.68 -12.98
CA THR A 84 4.04 -0.02 -13.33
C THR A 84 4.38 1.11 -12.36
N ARG A 85 3.41 2.01 -12.08
CA ARG A 85 3.61 3.11 -11.12
C ARG A 85 3.86 2.57 -9.70
N PHE A 86 3.11 1.56 -9.30
CA PHE A 86 3.27 0.90 -8.01
C PHE A 86 4.66 0.28 -7.86
N ASN A 87 5.15 -0.42 -8.90
CA ASN A 87 6.48 -1.03 -8.90
C ASN A 87 7.58 0.02 -8.77
N VAL A 88 7.51 1.12 -9.52
CA VAL A 88 8.47 2.23 -9.39
C VAL A 88 8.51 2.75 -7.95
N VAL A 89 7.35 3.09 -7.38
CA VAL A 89 7.25 3.61 -5.99
C VAL A 89 7.77 2.58 -4.97
N SER A 90 7.44 1.31 -5.16
CA SER A 90 7.88 0.26 -4.24
C SER A 90 9.39 0.04 -4.26
N SER A 91 10.00 0.10 -5.46
CA SER A 91 11.44 -0.06 -5.65
C SER A 91 12.22 1.13 -5.11
N THR A 92 11.78 2.36 -5.37
CA THR A 92 12.44 3.56 -4.82
C THR A 92 12.38 3.60 -3.29
N ASN A 93 11.34 2.99 -2.71
CA ASN A 93 11.16 2.95 -1.27
C ASN A 93 11.69 1.66 -0.60
N GLY A 94 12.29 0.74 -1.37
CA GLY A 94 12.85 -0.51 -0.85
C GLY A 94 11.81 -1.40 -0.15
N TRP A 95 10.56 -1.42 -0.62
CA TRP A 95 9.50 -2.22 0.01
C TRP A 95 9.75 -3.71 -0.17
N THR A 96 9.60 -4.47 0.92
CA THR A 96 9.53 -5.93 0.87
C THR A 96 8.19 -6.38 0.27
N ASP A 97 8.10 -7.62 -0.20
CA ASP A 97 6.88 -8.12 -0.83
C ASP A 97 5.68 -8.13 0.13
N PHE A 98 5.93 -8.31 1.44
CA PHE A 98 4.90 -8.15 2.47
C PHE A 98 4.36 -6.71 2.54
N VAL A 99 5.26 -5.72 2.52
CA VAL A 99 4.87 -4.30 2.52
C VAL A 99 4.16 -3.94 1.22
N LYS A 100 4.63 -4.46 0.08
CA LYS A 100 3.95 -4.31 -1.22
C LYS A 100 2.54 -4.89 -1.18
N ALA A 101 2.35 -6.11 -0.68
CA ALA A 101 1.03 -6.73 -0.57
C ALA A 101 0.08 -5.87 0.29
N SER A 102 0.54 -5.45 1.47
CA SER A 102 -0.23 -4.61 2.39
C SER A 102 -0.62 -3.27 1.76
N GLN A 103 0.34 -2.61 1.10
CA GLN A 103 0.11 -1.32 0.45
C GLN A 103 -0.77 -1.46 -0.79
N LEU A 104 -0.65 -2.56 -1.53
CA LEU A 104 -1.49 -2.87 -2.68
C LEU A 104 -2.94 -3.06 -2.21
N VAL A 105 -3.19 -3.86 -1.19
CA VAL A 105 -4.52 -4.01 -0.57
C VAL A 105 -5.07 -2.66 -0.10
N ALA A 106 -4.26 -1.86 0.59
CA ALA A 106 -4.66 -0.53 1.07
C ALA A 106 -4.96 0.47 -0.06
N SER A 107 -4.39 0.26 -1.26
CA SER A 107 -4.62 1.10 -2.45
C SER A 107 -5.94 0.81 -3.16
N LEU A 108 -6.53 -0.37 -2.97
CA LEU A 108 -7.74 -0.77 -3.68
C LEU A 108 -8.98 -0.02 -3.16
N ARG A 109 -9.82 0.45 -4.08
CA ARG A 109 -11.09 1.12 -3.80
C ARG A 109 -12.17 0.66 -4.78
N GLY A 110 -13.44 0.84 -4.40
CA GLY A 110 -14.58 0.57 -5.27
C GLY A 110 -14.55 -0.84 -5.85
N SER A 111 -14.79 -0.96 -7.16
CA SER A 111 -14.79 -2.25 -7.85
C SER A 111 -13.51 -3.04 -7.60
N ALA A 112 -12.33 -2.41 -7.59
CA ALA A 112 -11.07 -3.12 -7.41
C ALA A 112 -10.93 -3.78 -6.03
N ALA A 113 -11.53 -3.20 -4.99
CA ALA A 113 -11.52 -3.79 -3.65
C ALA A 113 -12.38 -5.06 -3.57
N GLU A 114 -13.39 -5.22 -4.43
CA GLU A 114 -14.23 -6.43 -4.47
C GLU A 114 -13.45 -7.68 -4.84
N VAL A 115 -12.32 -7.54 -5.56
CA VAL A 115 -11.41 -8.66 -5.89
C VAL A 115 -10.93 -9.37 -4.63
N LEU A 116 -10.79 -8.65 -3.52
CA LEU A 116 -10.33 -9.20 -2.25
C LEU A 116 -11.31 -10.23 -1.65
N GLN A 117 -12.60 -10.16 -2.02
CA GLN A 117 -13.60 -11.14 -1.54
C GLN A 117 -13.36 -12.54 -2.11
N GLY A 118 -12.70 -12.64 -3.28
CA GLY A 118 -12.37 -13.92 -3.92
C GLY A 118 -11.06 -14.53 -3.42
N ILE A 119 -10.31 -13.85 -2.55
CA ILE A 119 -9.00 -14.29 -2.06
C ILE A 119 -9.14 -14.74 -0.61
N PRO A 120 -8.66 -15.95 -0.24
CA PRO A 120 -8.59 -16.37 1.16
C PRO A 120 -7.78 -15.38 2.02
N ALA A 121 -8.21 -15.15 3.26
CA ALA A 121 -7.60 -14.13 4.13
C ALA A 121 -6.10 -14.39 4.41
N ASP A 122 -5.69 -15.65 4.51
CA ASP A 122 -4.30 -16.09 4.69
C ASP A 122 -3.41 -15.81 3.46
N LYS A 123 -4.02 -15.51 2.30
CA LYS A 123 -3.35 -15.17 1.04
C LYS A 123 -3.35 -13.68 0.75
N LEU A 124 -3.98 -12.84 1.57
CA LEU A 124 -3.94 -11.37 1.42
C LEU A 124 -2.58 -10.76 1.78
N THR A 125 -1.64 -11.55 2.26
CA THR A 125 -0.23 -11.15 2.43
C THR A 125 0.65 -11.62 1.28
N ASP A 126 0.15 -12.49 0.40
CA ASP A 126 0.86 -12.96 -0.77
C ASP A 126 0.64 -12.00 -1.94
N LEU A 127 1.68 -11.22 -2.23
CA LEU A 127 1.67 -10.27 -3.33
C LEU A 127 1.27 -10.92 -4.66
N THR A 128 1.76 -12.13 -4.93
CA THR A 128 1.50 -12.82 -6.20
C THR A 128 0.04 -13.23 -6.33
N ALA A 129 -0.59 -13.67 -5.24
CA ALA A 129 -2.00 -14.04 -5.23
C ALA A 129 -2.90 -12.83 -5.53
N ILE A 130 -2.60 -11.69 -4.91
CA ILE A 130 -3.34 -10.44 -5.11
C ILE A 130 -3.15 -9.91 -6.54
N GLU A 131 -1.91 -9.90 -7.04
CA GLU A 131 -1.63 -9.46 -8.40
C GLU A 131 -2.33 -10.34 -9.45
N LYS A 132 -2.32 -11.66 -9.29
CA LYS A 132 -3.01 -12.57 -10.20
C LYS A 132 -4.51 -12.34 -10.24
N ALA A 133 -5.13 -12.09 -9.08
CA ALA A 133 -6.56 -11.81 -9.01
C ALA A 133 -6.91 -10.47 -9.68
N LEU A 134 -6.08 -9.44 -9.49
CA LEU A 134 -6.24 -8.14 -10.15
C LEU A 134 -6.01 -8.23 -11.66
N GLU A 135 -4.99 -8.96 -12.09
CA GLU A 135 -4.72 -9.26 -13.51
C GLU A 135 -5.89 -10.00 -14.15
N SER A 136 -6.46 -10.99 -13.46
CA SER A 136 -7.59 -11.76 -13.96
C SER A 136 -8.84 -10.92 -14.20
N ARG A 137 -9.05 -9.83 -13.44
CA ARG A 137 -10.25 -9.00 -13.55
C ARG A 137 -10.04 -7.73 -14.37
N PHE A 138 -8.86 -7.12 -14.27
CA PHE A 138 -8.54 -5.81 -14.83
C PHE A 138 -7.35 -5.81 -15.79
N GLY A 139 -6.74 -6.96 -16.03
CA GLY A 139 -5.69 -7.12 -17.05
C GLY A 139 -6.21 -6.72 -18.43
N ASP A 140 -5.28 -6.34 -19.31
CA ASP A 140 -5.59 -5.70 -20.59
C ASP A 140 -6.46 -6.58 -21.52
N SER A 141 -6.50 -7.90 -21.31
CA SER A 141 -7.37 -8.85 -22.03
C SER A 141 -8.86 -8.77 -21.66
N ASN A 142 -9.23 -8.10 -20.57
CA ASN A 142 -10.62 -8.01 -20.06
C ASN A 142 -11.25 -6.62 -20.17
N LEU A 143 -10.53 -5.63 -20.73
CA LEU A 143 -11.04 -4.26 -20.89
C LEU A 143 -12.35 -4.20 -21.71
N THR A 144 -12.55 -5.16 -22.62
CA THR A 144 -13.73 -5.27 -23.49
C THR A 144 -15.04 -5.52 -22.72
N GLN A 145 -14.99 -6.12 -21.53
CA GLN A 145 -16.21 -6.39 -20.75
C GLN A 145 -16.66 -5.17 -19.91
N PHE A 146 -15.74 -4.31 -19.48
CA PHE A 146 -16.06 -3.14 -18.65
C PHE A 146 -16.67 -1.97 -19.45
N TYR A 147 -16.18 -1.74 -20.69
CA TYR A 147 -16.78 -0.75 -21.60
C TYR A 147 -18.11 -1.21 -22.22
N GLY A 148 -18.43 -2.52 -22.13
CA GLY A 148 -19.65 -3.07 -22.71
C GLY A 148 -20.92 -2.76 -21.92
N THR A 149 -20.83 -2.55 -20.60
CA THR A 149 -21.99 -2.27 -19.74
C THR A 149 -22.50 -0.84 -19.87
N GLU A 150 -21.62 0.14 -20.06
CA GLU A 150 -21.98 1.56 -20.22
C GLU A 150 -22.72 1.82 -21.54
N LEU A 151 -22.27 1.20 -22.64
CA LEU A 151 -22.97 1.28 -23.95
C LEU A 151 -24.33 0.57 -23.92
N LYS A 152 -24.51 -0.42 -23.05
CA LYS A 152 -25.76 -1.19 -22.93
C LYS A 152 -26.82 -0.47 -22.09
N THR A 153 -26.42 0.36 -21.13
CA THR A 153 -27.33 1.27 -20.41
C THR A 153 -27.74 2.47 -21.24
N GLU A 154 -26.85 3.00 -22.08
CA GLU A 154 -27.21 4.06 -23.04
C GLU A 154 -28.08 3.51 -24.18
N ALA A 155 -27.80 2.30 -24.69
CA ALA A 155 -28.66 1.63 -25.68
C ALA A 155 -30.03 1.15 -25.12
N ARG A 156 -30.16 1.06 -23.78
CA ARG A 156 -31.45 0.78 -23.10
C ARG A 156 -32.24 2.04 -22.77
N ARG A 157 -31.65 3.23 -22.80
CA ARG A 157 -32.42 4.47 -22.98
C ARG A 157 -32.94 4.45 -24.40
N LYS A 158 -34.17 3.99 -24.56
CA LYS A 158 -34.86 3.97 -25.85
C LYS A 158 -34.65 5.34 -26.54
N PRO A 159 -34.39 5.39 -27.86
CA PRO A 159 -34.74 6.59 -28.59
C PRO A 159 -36.22 6.81 -28.29
N SER A 160 -36.59 8.02 -27.86
CA SER A 160 -37.97 8.44 -27.71
C SER A 160 -38.66 8.22 -29.05
N ARG A 161 -39.19 7.00 -29.25
CA ARG A 161 -40.04 6.65 -30.38
C ARG A 161 -41.33 7.37 -30.10
N ILE A 162 -41.46 8.58 -30.65
CA ILE A 162 -42.76 9.14 -30.96
C ILE A 162 -43.32 8.21 -32.04
N GLY A 163 -44.01 7.15 -31.59
CA GLY A 163 -44.80 6.31 -32.46
C GLY A 163 -46.00 7.12 -32.93
N CYS A 164 -45.91 7.68 -34.13
CA CYS A 164 -47.10 8.18 -34.80
C CYS A 164 -47.90 6.97 -35.31
N ARG A 165 -49.03 6.70 -34.64
CA ARG A 165 -50.11 5.88 -35.18
C ARG A 165 -51.46 6.55 -34.91
N CYS A 166 -51.94 7.27 -35.91
CA CYS A 166 -53.36 7.47 -36.26
C CYS A 166 -53.34 7.96 -37.73
N GLY A 167 -54.25 7.66 -38.62
CA GLY A 167 -55.47 6.87 -38.67
C GLY A 167 -55.99 7.15 -40.09
N THR A 168 -56.28 6.12 -40.88
CA THR A 168 -56.83 6.28 -42.24
C THR A 168 -58.24 6.84 -42.16
N THR A 169 -58.43 8.09 -42.58
CA THR A 169 -59.73 8.61 -43.02
C THR A 169 -59.51 9.43 -44.28
N ASN A 170 -60.35 9.14 -45.27
CA ASN A 170 -60.26 9.54 -46.65
C ASN A 170 -60.82 10.96 -46.82
N GLU A 171 -60.12 11.81 -47.59
CA GLU A 171 -60.62 12.82 -48.56
C GLU A 171 -59.70 14.07 -48.67
N PRO A 172 -59.54 14.67 -49.86
CA PRO A 172 -58.49 15.61 -50.19
C PRO A 172 -58.92 17.07 -50.00
N GLY A 173 -58.10 17.84 -49.30
CA GLY A 173 -58.36 19.27 -49.16
C GLY A 173 -57.39 19.95 -48.22
N LEU A 174 -56.49 20.75 -48.79
CA LEU A 174 -55.65 21.77 -48.17
C LEU A 174 -56.21 22.31 -46.84
N ARG A 175 -55.44 22.27 -45.73
CA ARG A 175 -55.25 23.31 -44.67
C ARG A 175 -54.19 22.79 -43.64
N PRO A 176 -53.85 23.52 -42.56
CA PRO A 176 -53.03 24.73 -42.48
C PRO A 176 -51.83 24.55 -41.50
N VAL A 177 -50.90 25.51 -41.48
CA VAL A 177 -49.81 25.58 -40.48
C VAL A 177 -50.37 26.00 -39.11
N PRO A 178 -50.12 25.26 -38.01
CA PRO A 178 -50.43 25.74 -36.67
C PRO A 178 -49.22 26.42 -36.02
N SER A 179 -49.50 27.62 -35.51
CA SER A 179 -48.69 28.47 -34.66
C SER A 179 -48.46 27.90 -33.26
N GLY A 180 -47.26 28.11 -32.71
CA GLY A 180 -47.06 28.25 -31.27
C GLY A 180 -46.23 27.14 -30.60
N CYS A 181 -44.90 27.32 -30.56
CA CYS A 181 -44.04 26.69 -29.56
C CYS A 181 -43.24 27.78 -28.84
N SER A 182 -43.65 28.08 -27.60
CA SER A 182 -42.87 28.90 -26.67
C SER A 182 -41.59 28.14 -26.32
N GLY A 183 -40.48 28.49 -26.96
CA GLY A 183 -39.15 27.97 -26.61
C GLY A 183 -38.63 28.63 -25.35
N LYS A 184 -38.80 27.99 -24.19
CA LYS A 184 -38.02 28.32 -23.00
C LYS A 184 -36.67 27.61 -23.09
N PHE A 185 -35.63 28.33 -23.48
CA PHE A 185 -34.24 27.89 -23.36
C PHE A 185 -33.86 27.86 -21.88
N ILE A 186 -33.48 26.69 -21.36
CA ILE A 186 -32.71 26.59 -20.11
C ILE A 186 -31.51 25.69 -20.38
N SER A 187 -30.39 26.31 -20.75
CA SER A 187 -29.06 25.95 -20.23
C SER A 187 -28.03 27.02 -20.63
N PRO A 188 -27.02 27.31 -19.77
CA PRO A 188 -26.32 28.58 -19.77
C PRO A 188 -24.88 28.41 -20.22
N VAL A 189 -24.59 28.48 -21.53
CA VAL A 189 -23.22 28.71 -21.99
C VAL A 189 -23.24 29.47 -23.32
N LEU A 190 -22.47 30.55 -23.37
CA LEU A 190 -22.13 31.40 -24.54
C LEU A 190 -23.08 32.57 -24.84
N CYS A 191 -22.99 33.62 -24.02
CA CYS A 191 -23.34 34.98 -24.44
C CYS A 191 -22.14 35.92 -24.24
N ARG A 192 -21.45 36.25 -25.34
CA ARG A 192 -20.56 37.41 -25.57
C ARG A 192 -20.05 37.23 -27.01
N ARG A 193 -20.21 38.11 -27.99
CA ARG A 193 -20.59 39.51 -28.11
C ARG A 193 -20.97 39.66 -29.60
N HIS A 194 -22.05 40.34 -29.94
CA HIS A 194 -22.15 41.17 -31.15
C HIS A 194 -23.35 42.11 -30.98
N GLN A 195 -23.05 43.38 -30.67
CA GLN A 195 -23.73 44.59 -31.18
C GLN A 195 -23.21 45.83 -30.42
N ARG A 196 -22.26 46.53 -31.02
CA ARG A 196 -22.53 47.85 -31.59
C ARG A 196 -21.90 47.89 -32.97
#